data_AF-A0A226E7U5-F1
#
_entry.id   AF-A0A226E7U5-F1
#
_cell.length_a   1.000
_cell.length_b   1.000
_cell.length_c   1.000
_cell.angle_alpha   90.00
_cell.angle_beta   90.00
_cell.angle_gamma   90.00
#
_symmetry.space_group_name_H-M   'P 1'
#
loop_
_entity.id
_entity.type
_entity.pdbx_description
1 polymer ?
#
loop_
_entity_poly.entity_id
_entity_poly.type
_entity_poly.pdbx_seq_one_letter_code
_entity_poly.pdbx_strand_id
1 'polypeptide(L)'
;MYSTQFKKLLQITTTLCSFFGVISFSFDINKNKFMYNPSRRKRHQFAFGFMVVELFFVVFRALQLEQRAKFDNSLWEQVPICWAFVFASVCIVAPLGVLFFRQDKIIASLNRIIKYNVKFQAKWMPKYDPEVAPLSRLMDSSLRICIVSLTLVPLACPIFYVGFPEIPIFPNTAVKQVLQNVVPIVAPIILVDPEIVYFLHTVALVVDFPIVFVASYMIFCVILAFGMMAIVYCAPLYPILMELRLRPNLRTRHEAIDEVRQPKNLMREYSCLKLLNMEVMQVMGLLLLYVHGTYDDAHKLVKYGTSLVGIDSRNFRKNGHGSEESSEILEVNKIWGENRAENSVEVQEINETFDIWRRRSIHDETDDGAQIL
;
A
#
# COMPACT_ATOMS: atom_id res chain seq x y z
N MET A 1 -2.20 1.54 28.66
CA MET A 1 -2.73 1.20 27.33
C MET A 1 -1.92 0.12 26.69
N TYR A 2 -0.61 0.26 26.53
CA TYR A 2 0.22 -0.81 25.97
C TYR A 2 0.71 -1.80 27.03
N SER A 3 0.38 -3.08 26.89
CA SER A 3 0.96 -4.15 27.72
C SER A 3 2.47 -4.31 27.45
N THR A 4 3.14 -5.02 28.36
CA THR A 4 4.53 -5.46 28.17
C THR A 4 4.65 -6.39 26.97
N GLN A 5 3.63 -7.22 26.74
CA GLN A 5 3.54 -8.09 25.59
C GLN A 5 3.45 -7.33 24.28
N PHE A 6 2.64 -6.26 24.22
CA PHE A 6 2.50 -5.42 23.04
C PHE A 6 3.83 -4.82 22.63
N LYS A 7 4.59 -4.31 23.60
CA LYS A 7 5.93 -3.75 23.39
C LYS A 7 6.92 -4.77 22.83
N LYS A 8 6.86 -6.03 23.32
CA LYS A 8 7.65 -7.14 22.78
C LYS A 8 7.27 -7.45 21.34
N LEU A 9 5.98 -7.54 21.04
CA LEU A 9 5.49 -7.76 19.68
C LEU A 9 5.90 -6.61 18.75
N LEU A 10 5.85 -5.37 19.22
CA LEU A 10 6.28 -4.19 18.46
C LEU A 10 7.78 -4.23 18.14
N GLN A 11 8.63 -4.65 19.08
CA GLN A 11 10.05 -4.86 18.84
C GLN A 11 10.28 -5.98 17.81
N ILE A 12 9.56 -7.10 17.91
CA ILE A 12 9.64 -8.22 16.96
C ILE A 12 9.25 -7.74 15.55
N THR A 13 8.10 -7.07 15.42
CA THR A 13 7.60 -6.55 14.14
C THR A 13 8.59 -5.57 13.51
N THR A 14 9.10 -4.61 14.29
CA THR A 14 10.06 -3.64 13.75
C THR A 14 11.40 -4.29 13.37
N THR A 15 11.84 -5.30 14.12
CA THR A 15 13.05 -6.06 13.80
C THR A 15 12.87 -6.84 12.50
N LEU A 16 11.75 -7.55 12.35
CA LEU A 16 11.40 -8.30 11.14
C LEU A 16 11.30 -7.39 9.91
N CYS A 17 10.52 -6.30 9.98
CA CYS A 17 10.38 -5.37 8.86
C CYS A 17 11.73 -4.74 8.49
N SER A 18 12.57 -4.45 9.48
CA SER A 18 13.91 -3.91 9.22
C SER A 18 14.90 -4.94 8.68
N PHE A 19 14.71 -6.22 8.97
CA PHE A 19 15.55 -7.29 8.43
C PHE A 19 15.43 -7.34 6.91
N PHE A 20 14.21 -7.24 6.39
CA PHE A 20 13.90 -7.14 4.96
C PHE A 20 14.10 -5.74 4.37
N GLY A 21 14.58 -4.78 5.16
CA GLY A 21 14.82 -3.42 4.67
C GLY A 21 13.55 -2.61 4.39
N VAL A 22 12.39 -2.97 4.96
CA VAL A 22 11.15 -2.20 4.79
C VAL A 22 11.12 -0.94 5.65
N ILE A 23 11.80 -0.96 6.81
CA ILE A 23 11.96 0.20 7.69
C ILE A 23 13.39 0.29 8.22
N SER A 24 13.84 1.51 8.53
CA SER A 24 15.17 1.78 9.10
C SER A 24 15.16 2.13 10.59
N PHE A 25 14.04 1.90 11.28
CA PHE A 25 13.90 2.14 12.72
C PHE A 25 13.52 0.87 13.48
N SER A 26 13.79 0.88 14.79
CA SER A 26 13.41 -0.19 15.72
C SER A 26 12.72 0.37 16.94
N PHE A 27 11.79 -0.38 17.51
CA PHE A 27 11.27 -0.09 18.83
C PHE A 27 12.21 -0.58 19.92
N ASP A 28 12.65 0.31 20.81
CA ASP A 28 13.43 -0.01 22.01
C ASP A 28 12.48 -0.15 23.21
N ILE A 29 12.32 -1.38 23.71
CA ILE A 29 11.44 -1.68 24.85
C ILE A 29 11.88 -0.92 26.11
N ASN A 30 13.19 -0.84 26.36
CA ASN A 30 13.72 -0.26 27.59
C ASN A 30 13.45 1.25 27.63
N LYS A 31 13.57 1.91 26.49
CA LYS A 31 13.28 3.36 26.37
C LYS A 31 11.84 3.66 25.99
N ASN A 32 11.04 2.64 25.71
CA ASN A 32 9.65 2.74 25.26
C ASN A 32 9.48 3.73 24.09
N LYS A 33 10.40 3.68 23.11
CA LYS A 33 10.41 4.61 21.97
C LYS A 33 11.00 3.97 20.72
N PHE A 34 10.56 4.44 19.57
CA PHE A 34 11.17 4.15 18.29
C PHE A 34 12.49 4.92 18.14
N MET A 35 13.53 4.21 17.74
CA MET A 35 14.86 4.73 17.52
C MET A 35 15.28 4.51 16.07
N TYR A 36 15.83 5.56 15.47
CA TYR A 36 16.47 5.48 14.17
C TYR A 36 17.78 4.67 14.26
N ASN A 37 18.04 3.82 13.26
CA ASN A 37 19.29 3.08 13.16
C ASN A 37 19.97 3.33 11.80
N PRO A 38 21.13 4.02 11.76
CA PRO A 38 21.78 4.39 10.52
C PRO A 38 22.24 3.19 9.69
N SER A 39 22.62 2.07 10.32
CA SER A 39 23.05 0.87 9.58
C SER A 39 21.90 0.24 8.79
N ARG A 40 20.65 0.42 9.26
CA ARG A 40 19.45 -0.09 8.60
C ARG A 40 19.00 0.79 7.43
N ARG A 41 19.41 2.07 7.39
CA ARG A 41 19.06 2.98 6.29
C ARG A 41 19.63 2.52 4.95
N LYS A 42 20.88 2.05 4.91
CA LYS A 42 21.47 1.50 3.67
C LYS A 42 20.66 0.31 3.15
N ARG A 43 20.26 -0.60 4.04
CA ARG A 43 19.39 -1.73 3.67
C ARG A 43 18.04 -1.28 3.14
N HIS A 44 17.45 -0.26 3.77
CA HIS A 44 16.19 0.32 3.31
C HIS A 44 16.33 0.98 1.94
N GLN A 45 17.45 1.65 1.66
CA GLN A 45 17.78 2.18 0.33
C GLN A 45 17.89 1.07 -0.72
N PHE A 46 18.59 -0.03 -0.40
CA PHE A 46 18.71 -1.17 -1.31
C PHE A 46 17.35 -1.83 -1.58
N ALA A 47 16.54 -2.05 -0.54
CA ALA A 47 15.19 -2.61 -0.69
C ALA A 47 14.29 -1.71 -1.55
N PHE A 48 14.29 -0.40 -1.29
CA PHE A 48 13.56 0.57 -2.10
C PHE A 48 14.03 0.58 -3.56
N GLY A 49 15.35 0.63 -3.78
CA GLY A 49 15.94 0.59 -5.12
C GLY A 49 15.58 -0.70 -5.87
N PHE A 50 15.65 -1.84 -5.19
CA PHE A 50 15.23 -3.13 -5.74
C PHE A 50 13.77 -3.10 -6.18
N MET A 51 12.84 -2.64 -5.32
CA MET A 51 11.41 -2.59 -5.66
C MET A 51 11.11 -1.61 -6.81
N VAL A 52 11.88 -0.52 -6.92
CA VAL A 52 11.77 0.41 -8.06
C VAL A 52 12.23 -0.24 -9.35
N VAL A 53 13.37 -0.96 -9.34
CA VAL A 53 13.85 -1.71 -10.50
C VAL A 53 12.86 -2.81 -10.90
N GLU A 54 12.30 -3.52 -9.93
CA GLU A 54 11.25 -4.52 -10.15
C GLU A 54 10.01 -3.88 -10.81
N LEU A 55 9.55 -2.72 -10.33
CA LEU A 55 8.44 -1.99 -10.95
C LEU A 55 8.74 -1.63 -12.41
N PHE A 56 9.92 -1.08 -12.70
CA PHE A 56 10.30 -0.77 -14.09
C PHE A 56 10.31 -2.03 -14.96
N PHE A 57 10.84 -3.13 -14.44
CA PHE A 57 10.85 -4.41 -15.14
C PHE A 57 9.43 -4.92 -15.43
N VAL A 58 8.54 -4.91 -14.44
CA VAL A 58 7.15 -5.36 -14.58
C VAL A 58 6.38 -4.50 -15.59
N VAL A 59 6.56 -3.17 -15.55
CA VAL A 59 5.97 -2.23 -16.53
C VAL A 59 6.50 -2.51 -17.94
N PHE A 60 7.82 -2.67 -18.09
CA PHE A 60 8.43 -2.99 -19.37
C PHE A 60 7.85 -4.30 -19.94
N ARG A 61 7.69 -5.33 -19.10
CA ARG A 61 7.11 -6.62 -19.50
C ARG A 61 5.64 -6.49 -19.90
N ALA A 62 4.85 -5.74 -19.15
CA ALA A 62 3.44 -5.48 -19.50
C ALA A 62 3.32 -4.79 -20.86
N LEU A 63 4.09 -3.73 -21.10
CA LEU A 63 4.10 -3.00 -22.38
C LEU A 63 4.57 -3.88 -23.54
N GLN A 64 5.62 -4.67 -23.33
CA GLN A 64 6.13 -5.60 -24.34
C GLN A 64 5.09 -6.66 -24.72
N LEU A 65 4.38 -7.21 -23.73
CA LEU A 65 3.35 -8.21 -23.98
C LEU A 65 2.14 -7.60 -24.69
N GLU A 66 1.72 -6.40 -24.30
CA GLU A 66 0.64 -5.67 -24.95
C GLU A 66 0.97 -5.36 -26.41
N GLN A 67 2.20 -4.93 -26.71
CA GLN A 67 2.63 -4.70 -28.09
C GLN A 67 2.59 -5.97 -28.93
N ARG A 68 2.92 -7.13 -28.36
CA ARG A 68 2.86 -8.43 -29.06
C ARG A 68 1.43 -8.91 -29.25
N ALA A 69 0.56 -8.69 -28.26
CA ALA A 69 -0.85 -9.05 -28.36
C ALA A 69 -1.57 -8.36 -29.53
N LYS A 70 -1.07 -7.19 -29.99
CA LYS A 70 -1.56 -6.54 -31.21
C LYS A 70 -1.37 -7.37 -32.49
N PHE A 71 -0.42 -8.30 -32.49
CA PHE A 71 -0.09 -9.15 -33.64
C PHE A 71 -0.48 -10.62 -33.42
N ASP A 72 -0.61 -11.05 -32.16
CA ASP A 72 -1.02 -12.39 -31.78
C ASP A 72 -2.17 -12.34 -30.77
N ASN A 73 -3.39 -12.59 -31.27
CA ASN A 73 -4.59 -12.49 -30.46
C ASN A 73 -4.61 -13.46 -29.26
N SER A 74 -3.83 -14.55 -29.30
CA SER A 74 -3.77 -15.53 -28.21
C SER A 74 -3.15 -14.95 -26.93
N LEU A 75 -2.36 -13.86 -27.05
CA LEU A 75 -1.68 -13.24 -25.92
C LEU A 75 -2.56 -12.27 -25.13
N TRP A 76 -3.72 -11.86 -25.66
CA TRP A 76 -4.61 -10.92 -24.98
C TRP A 76 -5.10 -11.41 -23.62
N GLU A 77 -5.22 -12.72 -23.42
CA GLU A 77 -5.60 -13.31 -22.14
C GLU A 77 -4.57 -13.05 -21.03
N GLN A 78 -3.30 -12.85 -21.39
CA GLN A 78 -2.19 -12.68 -20.45
C GLN A 78 -1.91 -11.22 -20.10
N VAL A 79 -2.34 -10.28 -20.94
CA VAL A 79 -2.13 -8.83 -20.77
C VAL A 79 -2.74 -8.31 -19.44
N PRO A 80 -3.99 -8.66 -19.06
CA PRO A 80 -4.58 -8.22 -17.80
C PRO A 80 -3.78 -8.68 -16.57
N ILE A 81 -3.21 -9.88 -16.61
CA ILE A 81 -2.39 -10.42 -15.51
C ILE A 81 -1.15 -9.54 -15.31
N CYS A 82 -0.45 -9.17 -16.39
CA CYS A 82 0.73 -8.32 -16.30
C CYS A 82 0.40 -6.92 -15.75
N TRP A 83 -0.71 -6.32 -16.20
CA TRP A 83 -1.16 -5.04 -15.66
C TRP A 83 -1.61 -5.13 -14.19
N ALA A 84 -2.15 -6.26 -13.75
CA ALA A 84 -2.44 -6.50 -12.33
C ALA A 84 -1.15 -6.52 -11.49
N PHE A 85 -0.07 -7.13 -11.99
CA PHE A 85 1.24 -7.06 -11.34
C PHE A 85 1.81 -5.64 -11.32
N VAL A 86 1.70 -4.87 -12.43
CA VAL A 86 2.08 -3.45 -12.44
C VAL A 86 1.36 -2.69 -11.35
N PHE A 87 0.03 -2.82 -11.29
CA PHE A 87 -0.80 -2.16 -10.27
C PHE A 87 -0.38 -2.55 -8.85
N ALA A 88 -0.14 -3.84 -8.60
CA ALA A 88 0.33 -4.33 -7.30
C ALA A 88 1.70 -3.74 -6.93
N SER A 89 2.67 -3.74 -7.86
CA SER A 89 4.00 -3.16 -7.63
C SER A 89 3.92 -1.66 -7.32
N VAL A 90 3.10 -0.91 -8.05
CA VAL A 90 2.83 0.52 -7.83
C VAL A 90 2.25 0.75 -6.43
N CYS A 91 1.25 -0.04 -6.04
CA CYS A 91 0.64 -0.01 -4.71
C CYS A 91 1.59 -0.36 -3.57
N ILE A 92 2.77 -0.94 -3.82
CA ILE A 92 3.78 -1.26 -2.79
C ILE A 92 4.94 -0.26 -2.79
N VAL A 93 5.42 0.13 -3.98
CA VAL A 93 6.53 1.09 -4.12
C VAL A 93 6.16 2.45 -3.51
N ALA A 94 4.92 2.92 -3.70
CA ALA A 94 4.49 4.19 -3.14
C ALA A 94 4.48 4.20 -1.59
N PRO A 95 3.85 3.23 -0.89
CA PRO A 95 3.99 3.10 0.57
C PRO A 95 5.42 2.98 1.07
N LEU A 96 6.25 2.19 0.38
CA LEU A 96 7.66 2.04 0.73
C LEU A 96 8.42 3.36 0.57
N GLY A 97 8.10 4.15 -0.47
CA GLY A 97 8.61 5.50 -0.67
C GLY A 97 8.23 6.44 0.48
N VAL A 98 7.00 6.38 0.98
CA VAL A 98 6.58 7.17 2.17
C VAL A 98 7.40 6.75 3.40
N LEU A 99 7.56 5.44 3.64
CA LEU A 99 8.40 4.93 4.73
C LEU A 99 9.85 5.43 4.63
N PHE A 100 10.38 5.53 3.40
CA PHE A 100 11.73 5.98 3.11
C PHE A 100 11.91 7.49 3.28
N PHE A 101 11.11 8.29 2.58
CA PHE A 101 11.28 9.75 2.53
C PHE A 101 10.73 10.48 3.77
N ARG A 102 9.77 9.89 4.49
CA ARG A 102 9.14 10.51 5.67
C ARG A 102 9.48 9.79 6.97
N GLN A 103 10.52 8.97 6.99
CA GLN A 103 10.89 8.14 8.13
C GLN A 103 11.00 8.92 9.46
N ASP A 104 11.69 10.07 9.46
CA ASP A 104 11.90 10.85 10.69
C ASP A 104 10.59 11.40 11.25
N LYS A 105 9.70 11.85 10.37
CA LYS A 105 8.35 12.31 10.75
C LYS A 105 7.53 11.15 11.31
N ILE A 106 7.57 9.97 10.68
CA ILE A 106 6.90 8.76 11.16
C ILE A 106 7.37 8.41 12.59
N ILE A 107 8.69 8.36 12.81
CA ILE A 107 9.26 8.05 14.12
C ILE A 107 8.82 9.08 15.17
N ALA A 108 8.88 10.36 14.83
CA ALA A 108 8.45 11.44 15.72
C ALA A 108 6.97 11.32 16.09
N SER A 109 6.08 11.11 15.11
CA SER A 109 4.65 10.94 15.32
C SER A 109 4.34 9.71 16.17
N LEU A 110 4.93 8.55 15.86
CA LEU A 110 4.74 7.33 16.64
C LEU A 110 5.22 7.49 18.10
N ASN A 111 6.36 8.15 18.31
CA ASN A 111 6.85 8.44 19.65
C ASN A 111 5.93 9.39 20.42
N ARG A 112 5.37 10.41 19.76
CA ARG A 112 4.40 11.33 20.35
C ARG A 112 3.11 10.61 20.73
N ILE A 113 2.59 9.73 19.87
CA ILE A 113 1.42 8.88 20.14
C ILE A 113 1.66 8.02 21.38
N ILE A 114 2.77 7.27 21.43
CA ILE A 114 3.08 6.41 22.57
C ILE A 114 3.18 7.23 23.86
N LYS A 115 3.89 8.36 23.81
CA LYS A 115 4.06 9.24 24.98
C LYS A 115 2.73 9.84 25.43
N TYR A 116 1.88 10.27 24.51
CA TYR A 116 0.55 10.80 24.80
C TYR A 116 -0.32 9.73 25.48
N ASN A 117 -0.42 8.53 24.91
CA ASN A 117 -1.25 7.47 25.45
C ASN A 117 -0.80 7.01 26.85
N VAL A 118 0.51 6.97 27.11
CA VAL A 118 1.04 6.69 28.45
C VAL A 118 0.66 7.79 29.44
N LYS A 119 0.78 9.07 29.05
CA LYS A 119 0.39 10.20 29.91
C LYS A 119 -1.12 10.23 30.15
N PHE A 120 -1.91 9.97 29.12
CA PHE A 120 -3.37 9.90 29.18
C PHE A 120 -3.80 8.81 30.15
N GLN A 121 -3.25 7.60 30.01
CA GLN A 121 -3.52 6.49 30.94
C GLN A 121 -3.17 6.87 32.38
N ALA A 122 -1.96 7.37 32.63
CA ALA A 122 -1.51 7.67 33.99
C ALA A 122 -2.36 8.76 34.66
N LYS A 123 -2.81 9.76 33.90
CA LYS A 123 -3.58 10.89 34.41
C LYS A 123 -5.06 10.57 34.55
N TRP A 124 -5.66 9.95 33.54
CA TRP A 124 -7.10 9.83 33.43
C TRP A 124 -7.63 8.43 33.72
N MET A 125 -6.80 7.38 33.62
CA MET A 125 -7.21 5.99 33.82
C MET A 125 -6.31 5.28 34.85
N PRO A 126 -6.21 5.76 36.10
CA PRO A 126 -5.27 5.24 37.09
C PRO A 126 -5.54 3.79 37.49
N LYS A 127 -6.79 3.31 37.32
CA LYS A 127 -7.19 1.92 37.58
C LYS A 127 -6.96 0.99 36.38
N TYR A 128 -6.52 1.52 35.24
CA TYR A 128 -6.27 0.74 34.03
C TYR A 128 -4.97 -0.03 34.15
N ASP A 129 -5.09 -1.35 34.28
CA ASP A 129 -3.97 -2.26 34.15
C ASP A 129 -3.88 -2.82 32.72
N PRO A 130 -2.85 -2.42 31.93
CA PRO A 130 -2.69 -2.85 30.55
C PRO A 130 -2.42 -4.35 30.41
N GLU A 131 -2.01 -5.07 31.44
CA GLU A 131 -1.76 -6.51 31.34
C GLU A 131 -3.06 -7.33 31.35
N VAL A 132 -4.14 -6.79 31.94
CA VAL A 132 -5.44 -7.47 32.05
C VAL A 132 -6.53 -6.85 31.19
N ALA A 133 -6.39 -5.58 30.81
CA ALA A 133 -7.43 -4.85 30.09
C ALA A 133 -7.79 -5.50 28.73
N PRO A 134 -9.09 -5.65 28.39
CA PRO A 134 -9.53 -6.26 27.14
C PRO A 134 -8.97 -5.58 25.89
N LEU A 135 -8.89 -4.24 25.89
CA LEU A 135 -8.35 -3.49 24.76
C LEU A 135 -6.87 -3.81 24.50
N SER A 136 -6.07 -3.90 25.55
CA SER A 136 -4.65 -4.24 25.44
C SER A 136 -4.46 -5.65 24.90
N ARG A 137 -5.26 -6.62 25.39
CA ARG A 137 -5.28 -7.99 24.85
C ARG A 137 -5.73 -8.05 23.39
N LEU A 138 -6.68 -7.20 22.99
CA LEU A 138 -7.12 -7.09 21.60
C LEU A 138 -5.96 -6.59 20.74
N MET A 139 -5.25 -5.54 21.17
CA MET A 139 -4.07 -5.03 20.46
C MET A 139 -2.97 -6.08 20.34
N ASP A 140 -2.68 -6.82 21.41
CA ASP A 140 -1.74 -7.94 21.41
C ASP A 140 -2.15 -9.02 20.40
N SER A 141 -3.42 -9.42 20.41
CA SER A 141 -3.96 -10.44 19.52
C SER A 141 -3.93 -9.98 18.07
N SER A 142 -4.35 -8.74 17.79
CA SER A 142 -4.30 -8.16 16.44
C SER A 142 -2.87 -8.14 15.90
N LEU A 143 -1.89 -7.69 16.69
CA LEU A 143 -0.50 -7.64 16.23
C LEU A 143 0.10 -9.04 16.06
N ARG A 144 -0.23 -10.00 16.94
CA ARG A 144 0.16 -11.42 16.77
C ARG A 144 -0.41 -12.01 15.49
N ILE A 145 -1.71 -11.80 15.24
CA ILE A 145 -2.37 -12.27 14.02
C ILE A 145 -1.69 -11.66 12.80
N CYS A 146 -1.42 -10.35 12.79
CA CYS A 146 -0.69 -9.71 11.71
C CYS A 146 0.71 -10.31 11.51
N ILE A 147 1.48 -10.54 12.58
CA ILE A 147 2.82 -11.15 12.45
C ILE A 147 2.71 -12.55 11.85
N VAL A 148 1.83 -13.41 12.38
CA VAL A 148 1.70 -14.80 11.92
C VAL A 148 1.19 -14.85 10.48
N SER A 149 0.12 -14.12 10.16
CA SER A 149 -0.44 -14.14 8.81
C SER A 149 0.53 -13.55 7.79
N LEU A 150 1.14 -12.40 8.06
CA LEU A 150 2.01 -11.71 7.11
C LEU A 150 3.44 -12.30 7.05
N THR A 151 3.78 -13.28 7.89
CA THR A 151 5.03 -14.06 7.77
C THR A 151 4.84 -15.41 7.08
N LEU A 152 3.65 -16.01 7.21
CA LEU A 152 3.31 -17.29 6.58
C LEU A 152 2.79 -17.13 5.15
N VAL A 153 1.95 -16.12 4.87
CA VAL A 153 1.41 -15.88 3.51
C VAL A 153 2.51 -15.68 2.44
N PRO A 154 3.63 -14.98 2.69
CA PRO A 154 4.71 -14.86 1.71
C PRO A 154 5.26 -16.19 1.20
N LEU A 155 5.17 -17.27 1.99
CA LEU A 155 5.62 -18.62 1.60
C LEU A 155 4.74 -19.24 0.52
N ALA A 156 3.50 -18.77 0.35
CA ALA A 156 2.64 -19.21 -0.73
C ALA A 156 3.11 -18.69 -2.11
N CYS A 157 3.78 -17.53 -2.17
CA CYS A 157 4.25 -16.95 -3.43
C CYS A 157 5.31 -17.82 -4.15
N PRO A 158 6.35 -18.34 -3.47
CA PRO A 158 7.28 -19.31 -4.07
C PRO A 158 6.59 -20.62 -4.50
N ILE A 159 5.61 -21.11 -3.73
CA ILE A 159 4.85 -22.32 -4.10
C ILE A 159 4.06 -22.06 -5.39
N PHE A 160 3.42 -20.89 -5.48
CA PHE A 160 2.72 -20.45 -6.68
C PHE A 160 3.68 -20.31 -7.87
N TYR A 161 4.87 -19.73 -7.66
CA TYR A 161 5.91 -19.64 -8.69
C TYR A 161 6.31 -21.01 -9.25
N VAL A 162 6.53 -22.00 -8.37
CA VAL A 162 6.87 -23.38 -8.79
C VAL A 162 5.72 -24.03 -9.55
N GLY A 163 4.46 -23.77 -9.17
CA GLY A 163 3.28 -24.29 -9.88
C GLY A 163 3.04 -23.63 -11.24
N PHE A 164 3.44 -22.36 -11.40
CA PHE A 164 3.18 -21.56 -12.59
C PHE A 164 4.40 -20.76 -13.06
N PRO A 165 5.53 -21.40 -13.42
CA PRO A 165 6.79 -20.72 -13.75
C PRO A 165 6.76 -19.97 -15.10
N GLU A 166 5.70 -20.18 -15.88
CA GLU A 166 5.53 -19.61 -17.22
C GLU A 166 4.69 -18.32 -17.22
N ILE A 167 4.41 -17.74 -16.06
CA ILE A 167 3.70 -16.45 -16.00
C ILE A 167 4.59 -15.38 -16.65
N PRO A 168 4.08 -14.57 -17.61
CA PRO A 168 4.90 -13.68 -18.44
C PRO A 168 5.66 -12.59 -17.69
N ILE A 169 5.27 -12.35 -16.43
CA ILE A 169 5.88 -11.36 -15.56
C ILE A 169 7.22 -11.83 -14.98
N PHE A 170 7.51 -13.12 -14.98
CA PHE A 170 8.75 -13.62 -14.38
C PHE A 170 9.94 -13.43 -15.33
N PRO A 171 11.12 -13.03 -14.82
CA PRO A 171 12.30 -12.80 -15.65
C PRO A 171 12.74 -14.01 -16.50
N ASN A 172 12.56 -15.24 -16.03
CA ASN A 172 12.86 -16.46 -16.78
C ASN A 172 12.07 -16.52 -18.09
N THR A 173 10.83 -16.05 -18.11
CA THR A 173 10.02 -16.01 -19.33
C THR A 173 10.55 -14.99 -20.33
N ALA A 174 11.12 -13.87 -19.86
CA ALA A 174 11.80 -12.91 -20.73
C ALA A 174 13.08 -13.52 -21.31
N VAL A 175 13.87 -14.23 -20.49
CA VAL A 175 15.08 -14.93 -20.93
C VAL A 175 14.74 -16.00 -21.97
N LYS A 176 13.71 -16.82 -21.71
CA LYS A 176 13.20 -17.84 -22.64
C LYS A 176 12.85 -17.23 -23.99
N GLN A 177 12.12 -16.10 -23.99
CA GLN A 177 11.75 -15.41 -25.22
C GLN A 177 12.97 -14.86 -25.99
N VAL A 178 13.94 -14.27 -25.28
CA VAL A 178 15.17 -13.78 -25.92
C VAL A 178 15.94 -14.94 -26.55
N LEU A 179 16.10 -16.05 -25.83
CA LEU A 179 16.76 -17.25 -26.33
C LEU A 179 16.05 -17.79 -27.57
N GLN A 180 14.72 -17.91 -27.56
CA GLN A 180 13.93 -18.38 -28.70
C GLN A 180 14.06 -17.49 -29.95
N ASN A 181 14.20 -16.17 -29.76
CA ASN A 181 14.33 -15.22 -30.87
C ASN A 181 15.77 -15.13 -31.42
N VAL A 182 16.78 -15.25 -30.55
CA VAL A 182 18.19 -15.07 -30.92
C VAL A 182 18.80 -16.36 -31.46
N VAL A 183 18.45 -17.51 -30.88
CA VAL A 183 19.03 -18.81 -31.26
C VAL A 183 18.87 -19.11 -32.75
N PRO A 184 17.71 -18.92 -33.42
CA PRO A 184 17.59 -19.17 -34.85
C PRO A 184 18.50 -18.31 -35.72
N ILE A 185 18.81 -17.09 -35.28
CA ILE A 185 19.67 -16.14 -36.01
C ILE A 185 21.15 -16.51 -35.83
N VAL A 186 21.53 -16.93 -34.61
CA VAL A 186 22.93 -17.18 -34.23
C VAL A 186 23.35 -18.63 -34.46
N ALA A 187 22.43 -19.59 -34.37
CA ALA A 187 22.68 -21.03 -34.57
C ALA A 187 23.41 -21.41 -35.87
N PRO A 188 23.18 -20.76 -37.03
CA PRO A 188 23.96 -21.05 -38.23
C PRO A 188 25.39 -20.48 -38.20
N ILE A 189 25.68 -19.50 -37.33
CA ILE A 189 26.97 -18.82 -37.23
C ILE A 189 27.83 -19.44 -36.13
N ILE A 190 27.21 -19.75 -35.00
CA ILE A 190 27.80 -20.36 -33.82
C ILE A 190 26.99 -21.62 -33.59
N LEU A 191 27.61 -22.79 -33.60
CA LEU A 191 26.95 -24.08 -33.34
C LEU A 191 26.47 -24.11 -31.88
N VAL A 192 25.39 -23.41 -31.57
CA VAL A 192 24.83 -23.34 -30.21
C VAL A 192 24.05 -24.60 -29.96
N ASP A 193 24.59 -25.45 -29.10
CA ASP A 193 23.95 -26.68 -28.66
C ASP A 193 22.60 -26.37 -27.96
N PRO A 194 21.48 -27.00 -28.33
CA PRO A 194 20.20 -26.90 -27.63
C PRO A 194 20.31 -27.12 -26.10
N GLU A 195 21.27 -27.93 -25.65
CA GLU A 195 21.54 -28.15 -24.24
C GLU A 195 21.93 -26.86 -23.51
N ILE A 196 22.66 -25.96 -24.17
CA ILE A 196 23.07 -24.66 -23.60
C ILE A 196 21.85 -23.76 -23.39
N VAL A 197 20.90 -23.75 -24.34
CA VAL A 197 19.67 -22.96 -24.24
C VAL A 197 18.81 -23.44 -23.07
N TYR A 198 18.66 -24.77 -22.94
CA TYR A 198 17.96 -25.38 -21.82
C TYR A 198 18.64 -25.08 -20.48
N PHE A 199 19.98 -25.16 -20.43
CA PHE A 199 20.76 -24.84 -19.25
C PHE A 199 20.57 -23.37 -18.82
N LEU A 200 20.69 -22.42 -19.75
CA LEU A 200 20.50 -20.99 -19.47
C LEU A 200 19.08 -20.68 -18.96
N HIS A 201 18.05 -21.30 -19.56
CA HIS A 201 16.68 -21.17 -19.07
C HIS A 201 16.51 -21.74 -17.66
N THR A 202 17.13 -22.89 -17.37
CA THR A 202 17.09 -23.53 -16.05
C THR A 202 17.78 -22.66 -15.00
N VAL A 203 18.93 -22.08 -15.32
CA VAL A 203 19.63 -21.14 -14.45
C VAL A 203 18.77 -19.91 -14.16
N ALA A 204 18.09 -19.35 -15.18
CA ALA A 204 17.19 -18.21 -14.98
C ALA A 204 16.04 -18.56 -14.02
N LEU A 205 15.43 -19.73 -14.16
CA LEU A 205 14.37 -20.21 -13.25
C LEU A 205 14.87 -20.33 -11.80
N VAL A 206 16.08 -20.87 -11.60
CA VAL A 206 16.70 -20.98 -10.27
C VAL A 206 17.02 -19.61 -9.67
N VAL A 207 17.44 -18.64 -10.48
CA VAL A 207 17.76 -17.27 -10.04
C VAL A 207 16.51 -16.45 -9.71
N ASP A 208 15.40 -16.70 -10.40
CA ASP A 208 14.13 -16.01 -10.13
C ASP A 208 13.51 -16.40 -8.79
N PHE A 209 13.67 -17.64 -8.37
CA PHE A 209 13.12 -18.13 -7.11
C PHE A 209 13.47 -17.25 -5.89
N PRO A 210 14.75 -16.94 -5.58
CA PRO A 210 15.09 -16.05 -4.48
C PRO A 210 14.61 -14.60 -4.69
N ILE A 211 14.51 -14.12 -5.94
CA ILE A 211 13.97 -12.79 -6.24
C ILE A 211 12.49 -12.74 -5.83
N VAL A 212 11.69 -13.71 -6.28
CA VAL A 212 10.26 -13.82 -5.93
C VAL A 212 10.07 -13.99 -4.42
N PHE A 213 10.90 -14.80 -3.78
CA PHE A 213 10.87 -14.99 -2.33
C PHE A 213 11.14 -13.69 -1.58
N VAL A 214 12.20 -12.96 -1.93
CA VAL A 214 12.55 -11.69 -1.23
C VAL A 214 11.50 -10.62 -1.52
N ALA A 215 11.05 -10.48 -2.77
CA ALA A 215 10.02 -9.53 -3.16
C ALA A 215 8.71 -9.78 -2.40
N SER A 216 8.26 -11.03 -2.30
CA SER A 216 7.05 -11.36 -1.54
C SER A 216 7.19 -10.97 -0.07
N TYR A 217 8.29 -11.33 0.59
CA TYR A 217 8.51 -10.95 1.99
C TYR A 217 8.54 -9.44 2.20
N MET A 218 9.13 -8.67 1.29
CA MET A 218 9.11 -7.20 1.38
C MET A 218 7.70 -6.64 1.26
N ILE A 219 6.90 -7.10 0.28
CA ILE A 219 5.50 -6.70 0.10
C ILE A 219 4.71 -6.89 1.40
N PHE A 220 4.76 -8.09 1.97
CA PHE A 220 4.01 -8.40 3.19
C PHE A 220 4.58 -7.69 4.43
N CYS A 221 5.89 -7.44 4.49
CA CYS A 221 6.49 -6.64 5.55
C CYS A 221 6.09 -5.14 5.45
N VAL A 222 5.87 -4.60 4.25
CA VAL A 222 5.28 -3.26 4.06
C VAL A 222 3.89 -3.22 4.67
N ILE A 223 3.04 -4.19 4.32
CA ILE A 223 1.68 -4.31 4.89
C ILE A 223 1.75 -4.42 6.42
N LEU A 224 2.67 -5.24 6.94
CA LEU A 224 2.86 -5.42 8.38
C LEU A 224 3.30 -4.13 9.08
N ALA A 225 4.21 -3.36 8.47
CA ALA A 225 4.66 -2.08 9.00
C ALA A 225 3.50 -1.07 9.10
N PHE A 226 2.68 -0.95 8.05
CA PHE A 226 1.50 -0.08 8.08
C PHE A 226 0.42 -0.57 9.03
N GLY A 227 0.15 -1.88 9.08
CA GLY A 227 -0.77 -2.48 10.04
C GLY A 227 -0.35 -2.21 11.49
N MET A 228 0.95 -2.33 11.79
CA MET A 228 1.50 -1.97 13.09
C MET A 228 1.29 -0.49 13.42
N MET A 229 1.59 0.42 12.50
CA MET A 229 1.39 1.86 12.71
C MET A 229 -0.09 2.18 12.93
N ALA A 230 -0.99 1.56 12.17
CA ALA A 230 -2.42 1.69 12.34
C ALA A 230 -2.90 1.19 13.71
N ILE A 231 -2.39 0.05 14.21
CA ILE A 231 -2.72 -0.46 15.54
C ILE A 231 -2.20 0.49 16.63
N VAL A 232 -0.95 0.96 16.52
CA VAL A 232 -0.34 1.89 17.49
C VAL A 232 -1.12 3.21 17.59
N TYR A 233 -1.66 3.68 16.46
CA TYR A 233 -2.44 4.90 16.35
C TYR A 233 -3.92 4.70 16.73
N CYS A 234 -4.66 3.87 16.01
CA CYS A 234 -6.11 3.78 16.10
C CYS A 234 -6.60 3.10 17.38
N ALA A 235 -5.95 2.02 17.82
CA ALA A 235 -6.49 1.20 18.91
C ALA A 235 -6.51 1.94 20.26
N PRO A 236 -5.46 2.68 20.67
CA PRO A 236 -5.51 3.50 21.88
C PRO A 236 -6.43 4.72 21.76
N LEU A 237 -6.66 5.23 20.55
CA LEU A 237 -7.55 6.38 20.34
C LEU A 237 -9.02 6.01 20.47
N TYR A 238 -9.39 4.77 20.09
CA TYR A 238 -10.77 4.30 20.20
C TYR A 238 -11.41 4.50 21.59
N PRO A 239 -10.84 4.02 22.71
CA PRO A 239 -11.42 4.25 24.04
C PRO A 239 -11.45 5.74 24.40
N ILE A 240 -10.44 6.53 23.99
CA ILE A 240 -10.40 7.96 24.28
C ILE A 240 -11.56 8.66 23.56
N LEU A 241 -11.76 8.37 22.27
CA LEU A 241 -12.88 8.91 21.51
C LEU A 241 -14.24 8.46 22.07
N MET A 242 -14.33 7.26 22.63
CA MET A 242 -15.55 6.80 23.31
C MET A 242 -15.82 7.58 24.61
N GLU A 243 -14.79 7.88 25.39
CA GLU A 243 -14.91 8.76 26.56
C GLU A 243 -15.26 10.21 26.17
N LEU A 244 -14.76 10.69 25.01
CA LEU A 244 -15.08 12.03 24.49
C LEU A 244 -16.50 12.14 23.90
N ARG A 245 -17.04 11.04 23.37
CA ARG A 245 -18.42 11.01 22.89
C ARG A 245 -19.34 10.95 24.11
N LEU A 246 -19.96 12.08 24.43
CA LEU A 246 -21.00 12.31 25.46
C LEU A 246 -22.22 11.38 25.28
N ARG A 247 -22.06 10.06 25.41
CA ARG A 247 -23.16 9.10 25.44
C ARG A 247 -23.40 8.70 26.90
N PRO A 248 -24.40 9.29 27.58
CA PRO A 248 -24.72 8.97 28.97
C PRO A 248 -25.21 7.53 29.19
N ASN A 249 -25.52 6.78 28.12
CA ASN A 249 -26.15 5.45 28.20
C ASN A 249 -25.20 4.25 28.10
N LEU A 250 -23.87 4.46 28.01
CA LEU A 250 -22.94 3.33 28.05
C LEU A 250 -22.71 2.92 29.52
N ARG A 251 -23.59 2.07 30.03
CA ARG A 251 -23.44 1.35 31.33
C ARG A 251 -22.13 0.55 31.46
N THR A 252 -21.39 0.41 30.36
CA THR A 252 -20.09 -0.25 30.29
C THR A 252 -19.02 0.61 30.94
N ARG A 253 -18.56 0.17 32.11
CA ARG A 253 -17.34 0.55 32.85
C ARG A 253 -16.46 1.58 32.11
N HIS A 254 -16.64 2.84 32.45
CA HIS A 254 -15.69 3.87 32.08
C HIS A 254 -14.47 3.72 32.98
N GLU A 255 -13.33 3.36 32.41
CA GLU A 255 -12.08 3.20 33.14
C GLU A 255 -11.40 4.56 33.42
N ALA A 256 -11.87 5.62 32.75
CA ALA A 256 -11.44 6.98 33.00
C ALA A 256 -12.18 7.63 34.19
N ILE A 257 -11.49 8.50 34.92
CA ILE A 257 -12.05 9.30 36.02
C ILE A 257 -12.98 10.40 35.49
N ASP A 258 -13.99 10.77 36.27
CA ASP A 258 -15.03 11.70 35.83
C ASP A 258 -14.50 13.11 35.50
N GLU A 259 -13.35 13.51 36.06
CA GLU A 259 -12.73 14.81 35.75
C GLU A 259 -12.35 14.98 34.28
N VAL A 260 -12.10 13.90 33.54
CA VAL A 260 -11.79 13.98 32.10
C VAL A 260 -12.96 14.55 31.30
N ARG A 261 -14.20 14.33 31.79
CA ARG A 261 -15.44 14.77 31.13
C ARG A 261 -15.78 16.22 31.41
N GLN A 262 -15.04 16.90 32.29
CA GLN A 262 -15.22 18.33 32.50
C GLN A 262 -14.88 19.08 31.20
N PRO A 263 -15.69 20.07 30.76
CA PRO A 263 -15.51 20.74 29.48
C PRO A 263 -14.09 21.26 29.23
N LYS A 264 -13.44 21.81 30.27
CA LYS A 264 -12.06 22.33 30.18
C LYS A 264 -11.04 21.23 29.86
N ASN A 265 -11.16 20.07 30.50
CA ASN A 265 -10.25 18.95 30.29
C ASN A 265 -10.54 18.28 28.95
N LEU A 266 -11.83 18.11 28.63
CA LEU A 266 -12.30 17.56 27.35
C LEU A 266 -11.74 18.34 26.16
N MET A 267 -11.87 19.67 26.18
CA MET A 267 -11.37 20.56 25.11
C MET A 267 -9.85 20.48 24.98
N ARG A 268 -9.13 20.35 26.11
CA ARG A 268 -7.68 20.17 26.11
C ARG A 268 -7.27 18.85 25.46
N GLU A 269 -7.87 17.73 25.87
CA GLU A 269 -7.55 16.41 25.31
C GLU A 269 -7.95 16.32 23.84
N TYR A 270 -9.10 16.89 23.46
CA TYR A 270 -9.52 17.01 22.06
C TYR A 270 -8.50 17.79 21.22
N SER A 271 -7.98 18.91 21.73
CA SER A 271 -6.96 19.71 21.05
C SER A 271 -5.65 18.92 20.88
N CYS A 272 -5.23 18.17 21.91
CA CYS A 272 -4.08 17.28 21.81
C CYS A 272 -4.28 16.18 20.76
N LEU A 273 -5.47 15.56 20.71
CA LEU A 273 -5.81 14.57 19.71
C LEU A 273 -5.86 15.15 18.29
N LYS A 274 -6.39 16.37 18.13
CA LYS A 274 -6.41 17.07 16.84
C LYS A 274 -4.99 17.27 16.32
N LEU A 275 -4.07 17.73 17.17
CA LEU A 275 -2.65 17.90 16.81
C LEU A 275 -1.99 16.56 16.43
N LEU A 276 -2.22 15.50 17.21
CA LEU A 276 -1.71 14.16 16.88
C LEU A 276 -2.27 13.65 15.54
N ASN A 277 -3.57 13.84 15.29
CA ASN A 277 -4.20 13.45 14.04
C ASN A 277 -3.63 14.24 12.86
N MET A 278 -3.41 15.56 13.01
CA MET A 278 -2.77 16.37 11.97
C MET A 278 -1.37 15.84 11.62
N GLU A 279 -0.55 15.51 12.62
CA GLU A 279 0.79 14.97 12.42
C GLU A 279 0.78 13.59 11.73
N VAL A 280 -0.18 12.74 12.08
CA VAL A 280 -0.35 11.42 11.44
C VAL A 280 -0.85 11.58 10.02
N MET A 281 -1.84 12.44 9.78
CA MET A 281 -2.40 12.70 8.45
C MET A 281 -1.41 13.37 7.51
N GLN A 282 -0.46 14.16 8.00
CA GLN A 282 0.63 14.69 7.17
C GLN A 282 1.50 13.58 6.54
N VAL A 283 1.56 12.40 7.17
CA VAL A 283 2.30 11.25 6.66
C VAL A 283 1.35 10.27 5.96
N MET A 284 0.34 9.79 6.69
CA MET A 284 -0.56 8.74 6.24
C MET A 284 -1.63 9.24 5.27
N GLY A 285 -1.97 10.54 5.31
CA GLY A 285 -2.97 11.11 4.40
C GLY A 285 -2.54 11.04 2.94
N LEU A 286 -1.25 11.22 2.65
CA LEU A 286 -0.71 11.05 1.29
C LEU A 286 -0.87 9.61 0.80
N LEU A 287 -0.62 8.64 1.68
CA LEU A 287 -0.79 7.22 1.39
C LEU A 287 -2.26 6.88 1.14
N LEU A 288 -3.16 7.36 2.00
CA LEU A 288 -4.59 7.13 1.89
C LEU A 288 -5.15 7.75 0.60
N LEU A 289 -4.77 8.98 0.29
CA LEU A 289 -5.17 9.66 -0.94
C LEU A 289 -4.68 8.88 -2.17
N TYR A 290 -3.42 8.44 -2.14
CA TYR A 290 -2.83 7.65 -3.21
C TYR A 290 -3.57 6.33 -3.42
N VAL A 291 -3.73 5.55 -2.35
CA VAL A 291 -4.43 4.27 -2.40
C VAL A 291 -5.87 4.47 -2.89
N HIS A 292 -6.58 5.47 -2.36
CA HIS A 292 -7.94 5.78 -2.78
C HIS A 292 -8.03 6.13 -4.27
N GLY A 293 -7.18 7.03 -4.76
CA GLY A 293 -7.15 7.40 -6.17
C GLY A 293 -6.83 6.21 -7.08
N THR A 294 -5.87 5.37 -6.69
CA THR A 294 -5.54 4.16 -7.47
C THR A 294 -6.69 3.16 -7.53
N TYR A 295 -7.52 3.05 -6.49
CA TYR A 295 -8.69 2.17 -6.50
C TYR A 295 -9.83 2.71 -7.36
N ASP A 296 -10.06 4.03 -7.34
CA ASP A 296 -11.10 4.65 -8.17
C ASP A 296 -10.77 4.49 -9.67
N ASP A 297 -9.51 4.69 -10.04
CA ASP A 297 -9.03 4.48 -11.41
C ASP A 297 -9.07 3.00 -11.82
N ALA A 298 -8.68 2.09 -10.92
CA ALA A 298 -8.77 0.65 -11.17
C ALA A 298 -10.22 0.21 -11.40
N HIS A 299 -11.17 0.74 -10.61
CA HIS A 299 -12.59 0.45 -10.78
C HIS A 299 -13.12 0.97 -12.12
N LYS A 300 -12.72 2.18 -12.54
CA LYS A 300 -13.04 2.71 -13.87
C LYS A 300 -12.47 1.81 -14.97
N LEU A 301 -11.21 1.38 -14.87
CA LEU A 301 -10.57 0.49 -15.85
C LEU A 301 -11.26 -0.89 -15.97
N VAL A 302 -11.65 -1.49 -14.85
CA VAL A 302 -12.43 -2.75 -14.86
C VAL A 302 -13.78 -2.55 -15.56
N LYS A 303 -14.46 -1.43 -15.30
CA LYS A 303 -15.73 -1.09 -15.97
C LYS A 303 -15.56 -0.93 -17.48
N TYR A 304 -14.50 -0.26 -17.93
CA TYR A 304 -14.19 -0.14 -19.36
C TYR A 304 -13.82 -1.47 -20.02
N GLY A 305 -13.01 -2.30 -19.36
CA GLY A 305 -12.64 -3.63 -19.84
C GLY A 305 -13.85 -4.55 -20.02
N THR A 306 -14.76 -4.58 -19.03
CA THR A 306 -16.01 -5.37 -19.14
C THR A 306 -16.96 -4.86 -20.22
N SER A 307 -16.99 -3.55 -20.50
CA SER A 307 -17.78 -2.99 -21.60
C SER A 307 -17.24 -3.39 -22.97
N LEU A 308 -15.91 -3.46 -23.14
CA LEU A 308 -15.29 -3.90 -24.40
C LEU A 308 -15.54 -5.39 -24.68
N VAL A 309 -15.40 -6.24 -23.66
CA VAL A 309 -15.68 -7.70 -23.78
C VAL A 309 -17.20 -7.97 -23.94
N GLY A 310 -18.05 -7.10 -23.38
CA GLY A 310 -19.51 -7.18 -23.51
C GLY A 310 -20.06 -6.78 -24.88
N ILE A 311 -19.32 -6.00 -25.67
CA ILE A 311 -19.71 -5.61 -27.04
C ILE A 311 -19.45 -6.76 -28.02
N ASP A 312 -18.38 -7.54 -27.83
CA ASP A 312 -18.03 -8.63 -28.74
C ASP A 312 -18.96 -9.86 -28.61
N SER A 313 -19.47 -10.11 -27.40
CA SER A 313 -20.40 -11.22 -27.13
C SER A 313 -21.85 -10.98 -27.63
N ARG A 314 -22.24 -9.74 -27.92
CA ARG A 314 -23.53 -9.46 -28.59
C ARG A 314 -23.43 -9.51 -30.12
N ASN A 315 -22.27 -9.21 -30.68
CA ASN A 315 -22.05 -9.23 -32.13
C ASN A 315 -21.84 -10.66 -32.67
N PHE A 316 -21.34 -11.59 -31.85
CA PHE A 316 -21.26 -13.00 -32.23
C PHE A 316 -22.63 -13.71 -32.39
N ARG A 317 -23.74 -13.08 -31.99
CA ARG A 317 -25.10 -13.64 -32.17
C ARG A 317 -25.90 -13.01 -33.31
N LYS A 318 -25.33 -12.03 -34.03
CA LYS A 318 -26.04 -11.27 -35.09
C LYS A 318 -25.38 -11.26 -36.47
N ASN A 319 -24.31 -12.00 -36.70
CA ASN A 319 -23.78 -12.18 -38.06
C ASN A 319 -24.57 -13.24 -38.83
N GLY A 320 -25.75 -12.80 -39.26
CA GLY A 320 -26.63 -13.44 -40.22
C GLY A 320 -27.53 -12.42 -40.89
N HIS A 321 -26.98 -11.29 -41.37
CA HIS A 321 -27.38 -10.58 -42.60
C HIS A 321 -26.79 -9.16 -42.71
N GLY A 322 -26.05 -8.92 -43.80
CA GLY A 322 -26.19 -7.76 -44.71
C GLY A 322 -26.03 -6.32 -44.18
N SER A 323 -24.86 -5.74 -44.47
CA SER A 323 -24.56 -4.32 -44.77
C SER A 323 -25.23 -3.22 -43.92
N GLU A 324 -24.61 -2.84 -42.79
CA GLU A 324 -24.84 -1.55 -42.13
C GLU A 324 -23.59 -1.09 -41.34
N GLU A 325 -22.41 -1.16 -41.96
CA GLU A 325 -21.12 -0.96 -41.25
C GLU A 325 -20.70 0.53 -41.10
N SER A 326 -21.48 1.48 -41.65
CA SER A 326 -21.10 2.90 -41.68
C SER A 326 -21.83 3.80 -40.66
N SER A 327 -22.93 3.34 -40.04
CA SER A 327 -23.66 4.11 -39.02
C SER A 327 -23.07 3.92 -37.61
N GLU A 328 -22.54 2.74 -37.31
CA GLU A 328 -22.04 2.40 -35.96
C GLU A 328 -20.74 3.13 -35.57
N ILE A 329 -19.86 3.44 -36.54
CA ILE A 329 -18.61 4.18 -36.30
C ILE A 329 -18.90 5.64 -35.86
N LEU A 330 -20.05 6.21 -36.27
CA LEU A 330 -20.44 7.57 -35.88
C LEU A 330 -20.96 7.63 -34.44
N GLU A 331 -21.63 6.57 -33.97
CA GLU A 331 -22.22 6.52 -32.64
C GLU A 331 -21.17 6.31 -31.54
N VAL A 332 -20.14 5.49 -31.81
CA VAL A 332 -19.01 5.28 -30.90
C VAL A 332 -18.19 6.57 -30.70
N ASN A 333 -18.00 7.36 -31.76
CA ASN A 333 -17.29 8.65 -31.66
C ASN A 333 -18.08 9.70 -30.88
N LYS A 334 -19.41 9.65 -30.92
CA LYS A 334 -20.27 10.55 -30.13
C LYS A 334 -20.16 10.25 -28.63
N ILE A 335 -20.18 8.97 -28.25
CA ILE A 335 -20.01 8.52 -26.86
C ILE A 335 -18.61 8.86 -26.33
N TRP A 336 -17.58 8.82 -27.19
CA TRP A 336 -16.22 9.25 -26.83
C TRP A 336 -16.11 10.77 -26.57
N GLY A 337 -16.85 11.59 -27.31
CA GLY A 337 -16.87 13.04 -27.12
C GLY A 337 -17.53 13.47 -25.81
N GLU A 338 -18.67 12.88 -25.46
CA GLU A 338 -19.46 13.23 -24.27
C GLU A 338 -18.73 12.84 -22.96
N ASN A 339 -18.11 11.66 -22.90
CA ASN A 339 -17.36 11.21 -21.71
C ASN A 339 -16.08 12.04 -21.45
N ARG A 340 -15.51 12.68 -22.47
CA ARG A 340 -14.32 13.53 -22.32
C ARG A 340 -14.66 14.88 -21.70
N ALA A 341 -15.85 15.41 -21.99
CA ALA A 341 -16.35 16.65 -21.41
C ALA A 341 -16.68 16.45 -19.91
N GLU A 342 -17.34 15.35 -19.56
CA GLU A 342 -17.74 15.06 -18.17
C GLU A 342 -16.52 14.87 -17.24
N ASN A 343 -15.49 14.17 -17.71
CA ASN A 343 -14.24 14.01 -16.95
C ASN A 343 -13.44 15.33 -16.79
N SER A 344 -13.61 16.29 -17.71
CA SER A 344 -12.95 17.60 -17.57
C SER A 344 -13.58 18.49 -16.49
N VAL A 345 -14.89 18.30 -16.24
CA VAL A 345 -15.63 19.02 -15.19
C VAL A 345 -15.29 18.48 -13.80
N GLU A 346 -15.23 17.15 -13.62
CA GLU A 346 -14.84 16.53 -12.32
C GLU A 346 -13.41 16.93 -11.89
N VAL A 347 -12.46 16.95 -12.83
CA VAL A 347 -11.07 17.35 -12.53
C VAL A 347 -10.97 18.84 -12.17
N GLN A 348 -11.83 19.68 -12.74
CA GLN A 348 -11.88 21.10 -12.40
C GLN A 348 -12.46 21.32 -10.99
N GLU A 349 -13.53 20.62 -10.60
CA GLU A 349 -14.12 20.72 -9.26
C GLU A 349 -13.16 20.24 -8.15
N ILE A 350 -12.38 19.19 -8.40
CA ILE A 350 -11.36 18.71 -7.46
C ILE A 350 -10.26 19.75 -7.27
N ASN A 351 -9.80 20.39 -8.36
CA ASN A 351 -8.79 21.44 -8.30
C ASN A 351 -9.29 22.70 -7.57
N GLU A 352 -10.54 23.12 -7.82
CA GLU A 352 -11.16 24.25 -7.10
C GLU A 352 -11.31 23.96 -5.61
N THR A 353 -11.66 22.73 -5.24
CA THR A 353 -11.76 22.30 -3.83
C THR A 353 -10.39 22.33 -3.14
N PHE A 354 -9.32 21.92 -3.85
CA PHE A 354 -7.95 21.97 -3.35
C PHE A 354 -7.45 23.42 -3.16
N ASP A 355 -7.79 24.32 -4.08
CA ASP A 355 -7.42 25.74 -3.99
C ASP A 355 -8.18 26.48 -2.89
N ILE A 356 -9.42 26.10 -2.59
CA ILE A 356 -10.17 26.62 -1.43
C ILE A 356 -9.50 26.15 -0.13
N TRP A 357 -9.10 24.88 -0.05
CA TRP A 357 -8.41 24.34 1.13
C TRP A 357 -7.06 25.03 1.36
N ARG A 358 -6.27 25.21 0.28
CA ARG A 358 -4.97 25.91 0.33
C ARG A 358 -5.10 27.38 0.72
N ARG A 359 -6.13 28.09 0.23
CA ARG A 359 -6.37 29.49 0.62
C ARG A 359 -6.77 29.64 2.09
N ARG A 360 -7.52 28.69 2.65
CA ARG A 360 -7.87 28.68 4.08
C ARG A 360 -6.67 28.40 4.98
N SER A 361 -5.76 27.51 4.58
CA SER A 361 -4.56 27.24 5.38
C SER A 361 -3.58 28.41 5.44
N ILE A 362 -3.56 29.27 4.41
CA ILE A 362 -2.70 30.46 4.38
C ILE A 362 -3.29 31.59 5.24
N HIS A 363 -4.62 31.72 5.29
CA HIS A 363 -5.25 32.77 6.10
C HIS A 363 -5.14 32.53 7.61
N ASP A 364 -5.17 31.27 8.05
CA ASP A 364 -5.01 30.92 9.48
C ASP A 364 -3.58 31.16 10.01
N GLU A 365 -2.56 31.29 9.15
CA GLU A 365 -1.19 31.60 9.58
C GLU A 365 -0.92 33.12 9.72
N THR A 366 -1.80 33.98 9.20
CA THR A 366 -1.60 35.44 9.22
C THR A 366 -2.28 36.18 10.39
N ASP A 367 -3.26 35.59 11.06
CA ASP A 367 -4.03 36.29 12.12
C ASP A 367 -3.51 36.06 13.56
N ASP A 368 -2.63 35.09 13.79
CA ASP A 368 -2.07 34.82 15.14
C ASP A 368 -0.84 35.70 15.49
N GLY A 369 -0.48 36.66 14.64
CA GLY A 369 0.71 37.52 14.80
C GLY A 369 0.48 38.90 15.43
N ALA A 370 -0.76 39.33 15.68
CA ALA A 370 -1.06 40.75 15.96
C ALA A 370 -1.68 41.08 17.34
N GLN A 371 -1.73 40.15 18.30
CA GLN A 371 -2.24 40.44 19.66
C GLN A 371 -1.31 39.99 20.80
N ILE A 372 -0.01 40.22 20.66
CA ILE A 372 0.91 40.28 21.79
C ILE A 372 1.78 41.54 21.65
N LEU A 373 1.21 42.67 22.07
CA LEU A 373 1.90 43.83 22.65
C LEU A 373 0.94 44.55 23.60
#